data_AF-A0A2I0TUC1-F1
#
_entry.id   AF-A0A2I0TUC1-F1
#
_cell.length_a   1.000
_cell.length_b   1.000
_cell.length_c   1.000
_cell.angle_alpha   90.00
_cell.angle_beta   90.00
_cell.angle_gamma   90.00
#
_symmetry.space_group_name_H-M   'P 1'
#
loop_
_entity.id
_entity.type
_entity.pdbx_description
1 polymer ?
#
loop_
_entity_poly.entity_id
_entity_poly.type
_entity_poly.pdbx_seq_one_letter_code
_entity_poly.pdbx_strand_id
1 'polypeptide(L)'
;MLNKILVPQGPTFRISLLQDLCVNMISETWVFNKEGTLAMKLVNVRAVDALFSDIASAFNKQHEDHAAMTEAAQKLKGVSGCAPTASLTACIGTLQQEHGASKVQVRMEGYSFSLIVKENKVPDKLKQVQQQVGELSRSTKRLLARKTRLQEMICSMLQSQTQLEEKIRTTNPVYLDQVRLEGNLRENLQKIRLAKELSEQYDEAARSVLREMAQLAGLTLEAAPEIGTE
;
A
#
# COMPACT_ATOMS: atom_id res chain seq x y z
N MET A 1 -31.20 46.74 -25.35
CA MET A 1 -31.21 45.28 -25.57
C MET A 1 -29.80 44.75 -25.38
N LEU A 2 -29.56 43.93 -24.36
CA LEU A 2 -28.57 42.85 -24.33
C LEU A 2 -28.64 42.19 -22.93
N ASN A 3 -29.40 41.09 -22.87
CA ASN A 3 -29.46 40.19 -21.72
C ASN A 3 -28.09 39.54 -21.51
N LYS A 4 -27.52 39.68 -20.31
CA LYS A 4 -26.46 38.78 -19.84
C LYS A 4 -27.14 37.59 -19.16
N ILE A 5 -27.07 36.43 -19.82
CA ILE A 5 -27.46 35.14 -19.29
C ILE A 5 -26.40 34.72 -18.26
N LEU A 6 -26.81 34.56 -17.00
CA LEU A 6 -26.03 33.82 -16.01
C LEU A 6 -26.04 32.35 -16.41
N VAL A 7 -24.86 31.79 -16.69
CA VAL A 7 -24.65 30.34 -16.75
C VAL A 7 -24.33 29.86 -15.33
N PRO A 8 -25.10 28.95 -14.72
CA PRO A 8 -24.74 28.35 -13.45
C PRO A 8 -23.58 27.36 -13.65
N GLN A 9 -22.48 27.56 -12.93
CA GLN A 9 -21.45 26.53 -12.79
C GLN A 9 -22.02 25.38 -11.95
N GLY A 10 -22.27 24.25 -12.61
CA GLY A 10 -22.63 23.00 -11.95
C GLY A 10 -21.43 22.36 -11.25
N PRO A 11 -21.66 21.48 -10.27
CA PRO A 11 -20.59 20.83 -9.53
C PRO A 11 -19.81 19.88 -10.45
N THR A 12 -18.50 20.07 -10.49
CA THR A 12 -17.55 19.15 -11.11
C THR A 12 -17.60 17.83 -10.33
N PHE A 13 -18.43 16.90 -10.79
CA PHE A 13 -18.41 15.52 -10.30
C PHE A 13 -17.03 14.92 -10.61
N ARG A 14 -16.23 14.68 -9.56
CA ARG A 14 -15.01 13.88 -9.67
C ARG A 14 -15.40 12.43 -9.96
N ILE A 15 -15.32 12.04 -11.23
CA ILE A 15 -15.47 10.66 -11.72
C ILE A 15 -14.17 9.85 -11.49
N SER A 16 -13.35 10.17 -10.47
CA SER A 16 -12.07 9.48 -10.28
C SER A 16 -12.17 8.15 -9.52
N LEU A 17 -13.06 8.02 -8.53
CA LEU A 17 -13.05 6.83 -7.65
C LEU A 17 -13.56 5.53 -8.30
N LEU A 18 -14.51 5.59 -9.22
CA LEU A 18 -15.12 4.39 -9.82
C LEU A 18 -14.26 3.79 -10.94
N GLN A 19 -13.47 4.61 -11.65
CA GLN A 19 -12.48 4.11 -12.60
C GLN A 19 -11.25 3.53 -11.88
N ASP A 20 -10.81 4.14 -10.77
CA ASP A 20 -9.71 3.61 -9.94
C ASP A 20 -10.07 2.25 -9.32
N LEU A 21 -11.33 2.04 -8.89
CA LEU A 21 -11.79 0.75 -8.37
C LEU A 21 -11.84 -0.35 -9.45
N CYS A 22 -12.29 -0.04 -10.67
CA CYS A 22 -12.36 -1.03 -11.75
C CYS A 22 -10.98 -1.41 -12.30
N VAL A 23 -10.06 -0.46 -12.44
CA VAL A 23 -8.68 -0.75 -12.93
C VAL A 23 -7.88 -1.52 -11.87
N ASN A 24 -8.00 -1.16 -10.59
CA ASN A 24 -7.34 -1.89 -9.49
C ASN A 24 -7.90 -3.30 -9.27
N MET A 25 -9.21 -3.51 -9.47
CA MET A 25 -9.81 -4.84 -9.33
C MET A 25 -9.38 -5.82 -10.45
N ILE A 26 -9.07 -5.32 -11.65
CA ILE A 26 -8.58 -6.13 -12.79
C ILE A 26 -7.08 -6.45 -12.65
N SER A 27 -6.28 -5.54 -12.10
CA SER A 27 -4.84 -5.78 -11.87
C SER A 27 -4.61 -6.75 -10.71
N GLU A 28 -5.38 -6.68 -9.64
CA GLU A 28 -5.28 -7.62 -8.51
C GLU A 28 -5.64 -9.06 -8.92
N THR A 29 -6.69 -9.26 -9.72
CA THR A 29 -7.13 -10.60 -10.15
C THR A 29 -6.13 -11.33 -11.06
N TRP A 30 -5.20 -10.61 -11.70
CA TRP A 30 -4.19 -11.22 -12.59
C TRP A 30 -2.85 -11.50 -11.89
N VAL A 31 -2.58 -10.81 -10.77
CA VAL A 31 -1.37 -10.99 -9.95
C VAL A 31 -1.51 -12.18 -9.01
N PHE A 32 -2.70 -12.33 -8.41
CA PHE A 32 -2.94 -13.30 -7.36
C PHE A 32 -3.47 -14.63 -7.89
N ASN A 33 -3.09 -15.72 -7.24
CA ASN A 33 -3.76 -17.01 -7.40
C ASN A 33 -5.13 -17.00 -6.71
N LYS A 34 -5.84 -18.13 -6.75
CA LYS A 34 -7.17 -18.27 -6.14
C LYS A 34 -7.15 -18.04 -4.63
N GLU A 35 -5.99 -18.21 -4.01
CA GLU A 35 -5.72 -18.03 -2.59
C GLU A 35 -5.34 -16.58 -2.23
N GLY A 36 -5.32 -15.65 -3.19
CA GLY A 36 -4.99 -14.24 -2.94
C GLY A 36 -3.49 -13.97 -2.77
N THR A 37 -2.62 -14.85 -3.28
CA THR A 37 -1.16 -14.76 -3.14
C THR A 37 -0.45 -14.76 -4.48
N LEU A 38 0.65 -14.01 -4.58
CA LEU A 38 1.51 -14.04 -5.75
C LEU A 38 2.22 -15.38 -5.80
N ALA A 39 1.99 -16.13 -6.87
CA ALA A 39 2.62 -17.43 -7.13
C ALA A 39 3.32 -17.44 -8.49
N MET A 40 4.57 -17.88 -8.48
CA MET A 40 5.45 -17.92 -9.64
C MET A 40 5.51 -19.33 -10.23
N LYS A 41 5.56 -19.43 -11.55
CA LYS A 41 5.79 -20.69 -12.25
C LYS A 41 7.28 -21.02 -12.29
N LEU A 42 7.62 -22.30 -12.26
CA LEU A 42 9.02 -22.73 -12.34
C LEU A 42 9.58 -22.52 -13.75
N VAL A 43 10.81 -22.02 -13.82
CA VAL A 43 11.59 -21.88 -15.06
C VAL A 43 12.74 -22.90 -15.14
N ASN A 44 12.80 -23.85 -14.19
CA ASN A 44 13.77 -24.94 -14.12
C ASN A 44 15.23 -24.46 -14.13
N VAL A 45 15.48 -23.29 -13.54
CA VAL A 45 16.82 -22.78 -13.28
C VAL A 45 16.85 -22.41 -11.81
N ARG A 46 17.44 -23.28 -10.98
CA ARG A 46 17.35 -23.22 -9.51
C ARG A 46 17.58 -21.82 -8.92
N ALA A 47 18.59 -21.11 -9.40
CA ALA A 47 18.90 -19.76 -8.92
C ALA A 47 17.81 -18.74 -9.28
N VAL A 48 17.19 -18.86 -10.46
CA VAL A 48 16.11 -17.99 -10.92
C VAL A 48 14.81 -18.31 -10.20
N ASP A 49 14.51 -19.60 -10.03
CA ASP A 49 13.34 -20.06 -9.27
C ASP A 49 13.40 -19.58 -7.80
N ALA A 50 14.59 -19.59 -7.19
CA ALA A 50 14.81 -19.04 -5.85
C ALA A 50 14.51 -17.53 -5.80
N LEU A 51 15.02 -16.75 -6.76
CA LEU A 51 14.73 -15.31 -6.82
C LEU A 51 13.24 -15.02 -7.02
N PHE A 52 12.55 -15.79 -7.88
CA PHE A 52 11.10 -15.67 -8.04
C PHE A 52 10.36 -15.95 -6.72
N SER A 53 10.76 -17.00 -6.01
CA SER A 53 10.21 -17.34 -4.70
C SER A 53 10.45 -16.23 -3.66
N ASP A 54 11.65 -15.64 -3.64
CA ASP A 54 12.01 -14.55 -2.72
C ASP A 54 11.18 -13.29 -2.99
N ILE A 55 11.02 -12.91 -4.27
CA ILE A 55 10.16 -11.78 -4.67
C ILE A 55 8.70 -12.04 -4.25
N ALA A 56 8.16 -13.22 -4.56
CA ALA A 56 6.79 -13.58 -4.22
C ALA A 56 6.55 -13.53 -2.71
N SER A 57 7.46 -14.13 -1.92
CA SER A 57 7.42 -14.11 -0.45
C SER A 57 7.48 -12.69 0.12
N ALA A 58 8.35 -11.83 -0.42
CA ALA A 58 8.48 -10.46 0.04
C ALA A 58 7.25 -9.61 -0.31
N PHE A 59 6.71 -9.74 -1.53
CA PHE A 59 5.49 -9.05 -1.96
C PHE A 59 4.27 -9.52 -1.17
N ASN A 60 4.08 -10.83 -0.97
CA ASN A 60 2.95 -11.35 -0.20
C ASN A 60 2.95 -10.83 1.24
N LYS A 61 4.11 -10.76 1.89
CA LYS A 61 4.23 -10.12 3.22
C LYS A 61 3.91 -8.62 3.20
N GLN A 62 4.27 -7.92 2.13
CA GLN A 62 3.91 -6.51 1.96
C GLN A 62 2.39 -6.36 1.79
N HIS A 63 1.76 -7.22 0.99
CA HIS A 63 0.32 -7.28 0.79
C HIS A 63 -0.44 -7.56 2.10
N GLU A 64 0.02 -8.53 2.90
CA GLU A 64 -0.52 -8.82 4.24
C GLU A 64 -0.42 -7.59 5.17
N ASP A 65 0.72 -6.91 5.19
CA ASP A 65 0.91 -5.71 6.00
C ASP A 65 0.02 -4.53 5.53
N HIS A 66 -0.22 -4.41 4.22
CA HIS A 66 -1.17 -3.45 3.66
C HIS A 66 -2.62 -3.77 4.01
N ALA A 67 -3.02 -5.05 3.94
CA ALA A 67 -4.35 -5.50 4.35
C ALA A 67 -4.58 -5.22 5.85
N ALA A 68 -3.62 -5.55 6.71
CA ALA A 68 -3.69 -5.27 8.14
C ALA A 68 -3.76 -3.76 8.44
N MET A 69 -3.02 -2.93 7.70
CA MET A 69 -3.09 -1.47 7.82
C MET A 69 -4.49 -0.95 7.46
N THR A 70 -5.04 -1.41 6.34
CA THR A 70 -6.36 -1.01 5.87
C THR A 70 -7.45 -1.44 6.85
N GLU A 71 -7.38 -2.67 7.37
CA GLU A 71 -8.30 -3.18 8.38
C GLU A 71 -8.23 -2.36 9.68
N ALA A 72 -7.04 -2.06 10.19
CA ALA A 72 -6.86 -1.24 11.39
C ALA A 72 -7.42 0.18 11.20
N ALA A 73 -7.24 0.77 10.01
CA ALA A 73 -7.82 2.07 9.68
C ALA A 73 -9.36 2.03 9.64
N GLN A 74 -9.95 0.98 9.07
CA GLN A 74 -11.41 0.79 9.04
C GLN A 74 -11.98 0.57 10.44
N LYS A 75 -11.36 -0.30 11.24
CA LYS A 75 -11.76 -0.53 12.65
C LYS A 75 -11.64 0.74 13.46
N LEU A 76 -10.56 1.50 13.30
CA LEU A 76 -10.38 2.80 13.95
C LEU A 76 -11.53 3.76 13.62
N LYS A 77 -11.93 3.87 12.35
CA LYS A 77 -13.10 4.67 11.94
C LYS A 77 -14.38 4.16 12.59
N GLY A 78 -14.59 2.85 12.61
CA GLY A 78 -15.76 2.21 13.23
C GLY A 78 -15.88 2.52 14.72
N VAL A 79 -14.82 2.30 15.51
CA VAL A 79 -14.83 2.57 16.96
C VAL A 79 -14.92 4.07 17.28
N SER A 80 -14.46 4.92 16.36
CA SER A 80 -14.58 6.38 16.49
C SER A 80 -15.98 6.90 16.15
N GLY A 81 -16.83 6.08 15.51
CA GLY A 81 -18.16 6.50 15.03
C GLY A 81 -18.12 7.29 13.72
N CYS A 82 -17.02 7.19 12.96
CA CYS A 82 -16.86 7.89 11.70
C CYS A 82 -17.55 7.21 10.52
N ALA A 83 -17.88 8.01 9.51
CA ALA A 83 -18.17 7.48 8.18
C ALA A 83 -16.94 6.73 7.62
N PRO A 84 -17.13 5.62 6.88
CA PRO A 84 -16.01 4.86 6.30
C PRO A 84 -15.09 5.69 5.39
N THR A 85 -15.65 6.70 4.72
CA THR A 85 -14.94 7.61 3.82
C THR A 85 -14.27 8.80 4.51
N ALA A 86 -14.49 8.99 5.82
CA ALA A 86 -13.85 10.06 6.57
C ALA A 86 -12.33 9.87 6.62
N SER A 87 -11.58 10.98 6.70
CA SER A 87 -10.14 10.94 6.95
C SER A 87 -9.85 10.56 8.41
N LEU A 88 -8.68 9.96 8.66
CA LEU A 88 -8.20 9.66 10.01
C LEU A 88 -8.01 10.95 10.81
N THR A 89 -7.56 12.03 10.17
CA THR A 89 -7.48 13.36 10.79
C THR A 89 -8.85 13.84 11.29
N ALA A 90 -9.89 13.71 10.47
CA ALA A 90 -11.24 14.09 10.88
C ALA A 90 -11.72 13.22 12.05
N CYS A 91 -11.52 11.91 11.96
CA CYS A 91 -11.95 10.97 13.00
C CYS A 91 -11.31 11.20 14.36
N ILE A 92 -9.98 11.28 14.38
CA ILE A 92 -9.26 11.51 15.63
C ILE A 92 -9.50 12.93 16.14
N GLY A 93 -9.62 13.91 15.24
CA GLY A 93 -9.97 15.28 15.60
C GLY A 93 -11.32 15.39 16.32
N THR A 94 -12.35 14.69 15.84
CA THR A 94 -13.65 14.62 16.55
C THR A 94 -13.50 13.96 17.92
N LEU A 95 -12.75 12.86 18.03
CA LEU A 95 -12.49 12.23 19.33
C LEU A 95 -11.77 13.16 20.31
N GLN A 96 -10.80 13.95 19.83
CA GLN A 96 -10.09 14.93 20.65
C GLN A 96 -11.02 16.04 21.15
N GLN A 97 -12.02 16.44 20.35
CA GLN A 97 -13.03 17.41 20.75
C GLN A 97 -14.03 16.81 21.75
N GLU A 98 -14.56 15.61 21.48
CA GLU A 98 -15.48 14.88 22.37
C GLU A 98 -14.85 14.66 23.76
N HIS A 99 -13.55 14.37 23.78
CA HIS A 99 -12.80 14.03 24.97
C HIS A 99 -11.80 15.13 25.38
N GLY A 100 -12.11 16.40 25.13
CA GLY A 100 -11.20 17.52 25.39
C GLY A 100 -10.66 17.59 26.83
N ALA A 101 -11.43 17.11 27.81
CA ALA A 101 -11.01 17.02 29.22
C ALA A 101 -9.86 16.03 29.46
N SER A 102 -9.72 14.99 28.63
CA SER A 102 -8.76 13.90 28.81
C SER A 102 -7.45 14.07 28.04
N LYS A 103 -7.25 15.25 27.43
CA LYS A 103 -6.03 15.66 26.71
C LYS A 103 -5.54 14.57 25.76
N VAL A 104 -6.42 14.13 24.87
CA VAL A 104 -6.12 13.14 23.84
C VAL A 104 -5.19 13.75 22.79
N GLN A 105 -4.02 13.14 22.56
CA GLN A 105 -3.00 13.66 21.64
C GLN A 105 -2.36 12.54 20.83
N VAL A 106 -2.14 12.78 19.53
CA VAL A 106 -1.28 11.91 18.70
C VAL A 106 0.17 12.31 18.89
N ARG A 107 1.03 11.32 19.12
CA ARG A 107 2.49 11.48 19.20
C ARG A 107 3.14 10.67 18.10
N MET A 108 4.09 11.28 17.39
CA MET A 108 4.93 10.62 16.38
C MET A 108 6.37 10.46 16.85
N GLU A 109 6.98 9.33 16.47
CA GLU A 109 8.40 9.01 16.65
C GLU A 109 8.92 8.29 15.40
N GLY A 110 9.55 9.05 14.50
CA GLY A 110 9.92 8.58 13.17
C GLY A 110 8.68 8.10 12.40
N TYR A 111 8.72 6.84 11.93
CA TYR A 111 7.58 6.19 11.26
C TYR A 111 6.56 5.54 12.21
N SER A 112 6.72 5.72 13.52
CA SER A 112 5.80 5.19 14.53
C SER A 112 4.92 6.30 15.08
N PHE A 113 3.69 5.97 15.47
CA PHE A 113 2.76 6.91 16.07
C PHE A 113 1.86 6.22 17.09
N SER A 114 1.37 6.99 18.04
CA SER A 114 0.52 6.50 19.12
C SER A 114 -0.47 7.56 19.58
N LEU A 115 -1.58 7.13 20.18
CA LEU A 115 -2.54 8.01 20.82
C LEU A 115 -2.30 8.00 22.33
N ILE A 116 -1.99 9.17 22.88
CA ILE A 116 -1.75 9.39 24.31
C ILE A 116 -3.01 10.00 24.92
N VAL A 117 -3.48 9.44 26.02
CA VAL A 117 -4.61 9.96 26.81
C VAL A 117 -4.09 10.25 28.21
N LYS A 118 -4.21 11.48 28.69
CA LYS A 118 -3.72 11.88 30.03
C LYS A 118 -4.86 11.81 31.04
N GLU A 119 -5.26 10.59 31.38
CA GLU A 119 -6.26 10.31 32.42
C GLU A 119 -5.85 9.15 33.31
N ASN A 120 -6.22 9.22 34.59
CA ASN A 120 -6.00 8.12 35.54
C ASN A 120 -6.82 6.88 35.20
N LYS A 121 -8.00 7.05 34.58
CA LYS A 121 -8.87 5.97 34.12
C LYS A 121 -9.38 6.26 32.72
N VAL A 122 -8.71 5.68 31.72
CA VAL A 122 -9.06 5.85 30.30
C VAL A 122 -10.41 5.17 30.01
N PRO A 123 -11.38 5.86 29.39
CA PRO A 123 -12.63 5.29 28.89
C PRO A 123 -12.39 4.12 27.94
N ASP A 124 -13.26 3.11 27.96
CA ASP A 124 -13.07 1.90 27.14
C ASP A 124 -13.08 2.18 25.63
N LYS A 125 -13.89 3.15 25.17
CA LYS A 125 -13.83 3.67 23.79
C LYS A 125 -12.42 4.15 23.43
N LEU A 126 -11.79 4.96 24.30
CA LEU A 126 -10.45 5.47 24.07
C LEU A 126 -9.37 4.38 24.12
N LYS A 127 -9.53 3.34 24.97
CA LYS A 127 -8.62 2.18 24.94
C LYS A 127 -8.69 1.43 23.61
N GLN A 128 -9.89 1.21 23.07
CA GLN A 128 -10.06 0.58 21.75
C GLN A 128 -9.43 1.43 20.65
N VAL A 129 -9.64 2.73 20.67
CA VAL A 129 -8.98 3.67 19.73
C VAL A 129 -7.46 3.57 19.85
N GLN A 130 -6.90 3.60 21.07
CA GLN A 130 -5.45 3.46 21.29
C GLN A 130 -4.91 2.14 20.73
N GLN A 131 -5.63 1.04 20.93
CA GLN A 131 -5.26 -0.26 20.37
C GLN A 131 -5.23 -0.20 18.83
N GLN A 132 -6.28 0.34 18.20
CA GLN A 132 -6.37 0.42 16.74
C GLN A 132 -5.31 1.37 16.14
N VAL A 133 -5.03 2.50 16.79
CA VAL A 133 -3.91 3.38 16.40
C VAL A 133 -2.57 2.66 16.51
N GLY A 134 -2.37 1.85 17.55
CA GLY A 134 -1.16 1.04 17.72
C GLY A 134 -1.03 -0.05 16.66
N GLU A 135 -2.11 -0.75 16.31
CA GLU A 135 -2.15 -1.71 15.21
C GLU A 135 -1.81 -1.05 13.88
N LEU A 136 -2.49 0.06 13.58
CA LEU A 136 -2.27 0.87 12.39
C LEU A 136 -0.81 1.32 12.28
N SER A 137 -0.22 1.84 13.36
CA SER A 137 1.18 2.26 13.36
C SER A 137 2.14 1.11 13.08
N ARG A 138 1.92 -0.06 13.71
CA ARG A 138 2.78 -1.23 13.49
C ARG A 138 2.71 -1.73 12.04
N SER A 139 1.51 -1.84 11.47
CA SER A 139 1.34 -2.27 10.07
C SER A 139 1.91 -1.26 9.08
N THR A 140 1.66 0.05 9.26
CA THR A 140 2.24 1.10 8.40
C THR A 140 3.77 1.06 8.43
N LYS A 141 4.37 0.90 9.61
CA LYS A 141 5.82 0.80 9.76
C LYS A 141 6.40 -0.42 9.05
N ARG A 142 5.78 -1.61 9.22
CA ARG A 142 6.25 -2.83 8.54
C ARG A 142 6.12 -2.74 7.03
N LEU A 143 5.01 -2.17 6.55
CA LEU A 143 4.78 -1.94 5.13
C LEU A 143 5.89 -1.08 4.50
N LEU A 144 6.20 0.06 5.10
CA LEU A 144 7.27 0.95 4.62
C LEU A 144 8.65 0.32 4.69
N ALA A 145 8.94 -0.45 5.75
CA ALA A 145 10.23 -1.12 5.91
C ALA A 145 10.53 -2.17 4.82
N ARG A 146 9.50 -2.66 4.11
CA ARG A 146 9.67 -3.65 3.03
C ARG A 146 9.94 -3.05 1.67
N LYS A 147 9.60 -1.77 1.45
CA LYS A 147 9.62 -1.13 0.14
C LYS A 147 10.97 -1.27 -0.57
N THR A 148 12.03 -0.79 0.05
CA THR A 148 13.35 -0.68 -0.61
C THR A 148 13.84 -2.03 -1.11
N ARG A 149 13.87 -3.03 -0.22
CA ARG A 149 14.34 -4.38 -0.57
C ARG A 149 13.48 -5.01 -1.67
N LEU A 150 12.16 -4.88 -1.59
CA LEU A 150 11.28 -5.44 -2.61
C LEU A 150 11.47 -4.76 -3.97
N GLN A 151 11.58 -3.43 -4.00
CA GLN A 151 11.83 -2.68 -5.23
C GLN A 151 13.19 -3.05 -5.85
N GLU A 152 14.24 -3.21 -5.05
CA GLU A 152 15.55 -3.66 -5.54
C GLU A 152 15.47 -5.04 -6.20
N MET A 153 14.82 -6.01 -5.55
CA MET A 153 14.66 -7.37 -6.12
C MET A 153 13.84 -7.35 -7.42
N ILE A 154 12.74 -6.58 -7.45
CA ILE A 154 11.89 -6.42 -8.64
C ILE A 154 12.68 -5.76 -9.78
N CYS A 155 13.33 -4.63 -9.52
CA CYS A 155 14.07 -3.89 -10.54
C CYS A 155 15.23 -4.73 -11.10
N SER A 156 15.99 -5.39 -10.25
CA SER A 156 17.08 -6.28 -10.66
C SER A 156 16.57 -7.42 -11.54
N MET A 157 15.47 -8.07 -11.15
CA MET A 157 14.85 -9.14 -11.94
C MET A 157 14.42 -8.65 -13.32
N LEU A 158 13.69 -7.54 -13.39
CA LEU A 158 13.19 -6.99 -14.64
C LEU A 158 14.32 -6.52 -15.58
N GLN A 159 15.40 -5.96 -15.05
CA GLN A 159 16.57 -5.54 -15.82
C GLN A 159 17.36 -6.72 -16.39
N SER A 160 17.28 -7.90 -15.75
CA SER A 160 18.01 -9.09 -16.17
C SER A 160 17.29 -9.97 -17.20
N GLN A 161 16.12 -9.55 -17.72
CA GLN A 161 15.24 -10.39 -18.57
C GLN A 161 15.99 -11.13 -19.69
N THR A 162 16.76 -10.43 -20.54
CA THR A 162 17.48 -11.05 -21.66
C THR A 162 18.47 -12.12 -21.21
N GLN A 163 19.16 -11.88 -20.08
CA GLN A 163 20.11 -12.83 -19.50
C GLN A 163 19.39 -14.08 -18.96
N LEU A 164 18.19 -13.91 -18.39
CA LEU A 164 17.37 -15.01 -17.90
C LEU A 164 16.86 -15.89 -19.04
N GLU A 165 16.40 -15.29 -20.14
CA GLU A 165 15.97 -16.02 -21.35
C GLU A 165 17.11 -16.90 -21.89
N GLU A 166 18.31 -16.33 -22.04
CA GLU A 166 19.48 -17.07 -22.51
C GLU A 166 19.87 -18.19 -21.54
N LYS A 167 19.80 -17.93 -20.23
CA LYS A 167 20.08 -18.94 -19.21
C LYS A 167 19.11 -20.11 -19.26
N ILE A 168 17.83 -19.87 -19.55
CA ILE A 168 16.84 -20.93 -19.74
C ILE A 168 17.19 -21.79 -20.96
N ARG A 169 17.51 -21.16 -22.11
CA ARG A 169 17.88 -21.88 -23.35
C ARG A 169 19.12 -22.75 -23.17
N THR A 170 20.16 -22.20 -22.56
CA THR A 170 21.44 -22.89 -22.34
C THR A 170 21.35 -24.00 -21.30
N THR A 171 20.51 -23.85 -20.27
CA THR A 171 20.34 -24.86 -19.20
C THR A 171 19.40 -26.00 -19.63
N ASN A 172 18.47 -25.74 -20.55
CA ASN A 172 17.45 -26.71 -20.95
C ASN A 172 17.58 -27.01 -22.46
N PRO A 173 18.21 -28.12 -22.87
CA PRO A 173 18.50 -28.39 -24.29
C PRO A 173 17.27 -28.86 -25.10
N VAL A 174 16.18 -29.28 -24.44
CA VAL A 174 14.98 -29.79 -25.12
C VAL A 174 14.11 -28.61 -25.56
N TYR A 175 13.91 -28.46 -26.87
CA TYR A 175 13.19 -27.33 -27.46
C TYR A 175 11.77 -27.13 -26.89
N LEU A 176 10.99 -28.20 -26.74
CA LEU A 176 9.64 -28.10 -26.17
C LEU A 176 9.65 -27.61 -24.71
N ASP A 177 10.67 -27.99 -23.94
CA ASP A 177 10.87 -27.47 -22.59
C ASP A 177 11.28 -26.00 -22.62
N GLN A 178 12.17 -25.59 -23.54
CA GLN A 178 12.53 -24.18 -23.71
C GLN A 178 11.29 -23.32 -23.96
N VAL A 179 10.43 -23.69 -24.91
CA VAL A 179 9.20 -22.94 -25.24
C VAL A 179 8.30 -22.80 -24.00
N ARG A 180 8.09 -23.89 -23.25
CA ARG A 180 7.28 -23.88 -22.02
C ARG A 180 7.90 -22.99 -20.94
N LEU A 181 9.20 -23.11 -20.69
CA LEU A 181 9.90 -22.39 -19.62
C LEU A 181 10.05 -20.90 -19.94
N GLU A 182 10.28 -20.53 -21.21
CA GLU A 182 10.22 -19.13 -21.65
C GLU A 182 8.80 -18.55 -21.50
N GLY A 183 7.76 -19.35 -21.77
CA GLY A 183 6.37 -18.98 -21.48
C GLY A 183 6.16 -18.68 -20.00
N ASN A 184 6.66 -19.54 -19.11
CA ASN A 184 6.62 -19.32 -17.66
C ASN A 184 7.40 -18.07 -17.24
N LEU A 185 8.59 -17.82 -17.82
CA LEU A 185 9.38 -16.61 -17.56
C LEU A 185 8.59 -15.34 -17.92
N ARG A 186 8.00 -15.29 -19.12
CA ARG A 186 7.20 -14.13 -19.56
C ARG A 186 6.02 -13.86 -18.63
N GLU A 187 5.31 -14.91 -18.21
CA GLU A 187 4.20 -14.77 -17.26
C GLU A 187 4.67 -14.25 -15.89
N ASN A 188 5.75 -14.81 -15.35
CA ASN A 188 6.30 -14.37 -14.06
C ASN A 188 6.75 -12.90 -14.12
N LEU A 189 7.44 -12.49 -15.20
CA LEU A 189 7.87 -11.10 -15.37
C LEU A 189 6.68 -10.15 -15.47
N GLN A 190 5.59 -10.56 -16.12
CA GLN A 190 4.37 -9.75 -16.17
C GLN A 190 3.73 -9.61 -14.79
N LYS A 191 3.63 -10.70 -14.02
CA LYS A 191 3.17 -10.65 -12.62
C LYS A 191 4.04 -9.75 -11.76
N ILE A 192 5.36 -9.76 -11.95
CA ILE A 192 6.30 -8.89 -11.24
C ILE A 192 6.09 -7.41 -11.57
N ARG A 193 5.82 -7.07 -12.83
CA ARG A 193 5.50 -5.68 -13.21
C ARG A 193 4.24 -5.19 -12.50
N LEU A 194 3.19 -5.99 -12.49
CA LEU A 194 1.96 -5.64 -11.77
C LEU A 194 2.17 -5.59 -10.26
N ALA A 195 2.96 -6.49 -9.68
CA ALA A 195 3.33 -6.44 -8.26
C ALA A 195 4.12 -5.17 -7.91
N LYS A 196 4.95 -4.67 -8.84
CA LYS A 196 5.64 -3.37 -8.68
C LYS A 196 4.63 -2.22 -8.56
N GLU A 197 3.67 -2.15 -9.48
CA GLU A 197 2.63 -1.12 -9.49
C GLU A 197 1.80 -1.16 -8.21
N LEU A 198 1.35 -2.35 -7.78
CA LEU A 198 0.64 -2.52 -6.51
C LEU A 198 1.50 -2.12 -5.30
N SER A 199 2.77 -2.50 -5.28
CA SER A 199 3.70 -2.09 -4.20
C SER A 199 3.85 -0.56 -4.11
N GLU A 200 3.81 0.16 -5.24
CA GLU A 200 3.86 1.62 -5.25
C GLU A 200 2.56 2.22 -4.67
N GLN A 201 1.40 1.65 -5.01
CA GLN A 201 0.12 2.06 -4.42
C GLN A 201 0.08 1.82 -2.90
N TYR A 202 0.60 0.68 -2.43
CA TYR A 202 0.66 0.37 -0.99
C TYR A 202 1.57 1.34 -0.23
N ASP A 203 2.71 1.72 -0.81
CA ASP A 203 3.58 2.74 -0.22
C ASP A 203 2.89 4.11 -0.15
N GLU A 204 2.18 4.53 -1.20
CA GLU A 204 1.45 5.81 -1.16
C GLU A 204 0.34 5.80 -0.11
N ALA A 205 -0.41 4.70 0.00
CA ALA A 205 -1.41 4.54 1.06
C ALA A 205 -0.77 4.65 2.46
N ALA A 206 0.39 4.01 2.68
CA ALA A 206 1.13 4.09 3.94
C ALA A 206 1.61 5.52 4.25
N ARG A 207 2.10 6.23 3.23
CA ARG A 207 2.52 7.64 3.34
C ARG A 207 1.34 8.56 3.62
N SER A 208 0.18 8.31 3.04
CA SER A 208 -1.05 9.05 3.35
C SER A 208 -1.38 8.93 4.84
N VAL A 209 -1.35 7.72 5.40
CA VAL A 209 -1.57 7.50 6.84
C VAL A 209 -0.57 8.30 7.68
N LEU A 210 0.72 8.28 7.34
CA LEU A 210 1.73 9.05 8.06
C LEU A 210 1.49 10.56 7.97
N ARG A 211 1.10 11.08 6.81
CA ARG A 211 0.77 12.50 6.63
C ARG A 211 -0.40 12.92 7.52
N GLU A 212 -1.46 12.12 7.57
CA GLU A 212 -2.60 12.38 8.46
C GLU A 212 -2.20 12.33 9.94
N MET A 213 -1.39 11.36 10.34
CA MET A 213 -0.92 11.25 11.73
C MET A 213 0.05 12.37 12.11
N ALA A 214 0.89 12.83 11.18
CA ALA A 214 1.78 13.97 11.37
C ALA A 214 0.96 15.25 11.58
N GLN A 215 -0.06 15.47 10.75
CA GLN A 215 -0.97 16.59 10.91
C GLN A 215 -1.64 16.59 12.29
N LEU A 216 -2.12 15.43 12.76
CA LEU A 216 -2.69 15.28 14.11
C LEU A 216 -1.68 15.51 15.24
N ALA A 217 -0.40 15.24 15.00
CA ALA A 217 0.68 15.52 15.93
C ALA A 217 1.19 16.97 15.86
N GLY A 218 0.64 17.80 14.97
CA GLY A 218 1.10 19.18 14.74
C GLY A 218 2.42 19.27 13.96
N LEU A 219 2.76 18.24 13.18
CA LEU A 219 3.94 18.17 12.33
C LEU A 219 3.55 18.39 10.86
N THR A 220 4.34 19.17 10.14
CA THR A 220 4.23 19.28 8.68
C THR A 220 5.28 18.35 8.05
N LEU A 221 4.84 17.28 7.38
CA LEU A 221 5.72 16.48 6.52
C LEU A 221 5.85 17.21 5.18
N GLU A 222 6.99 17.87 4.93
CA GLU A 222 7.30 18.36 3.59
C GLU A 222 7.37 17.19 2.61
N ALA A 223 6.77 17.35 1.43
CA ALA A 223 6.92 16.38 0.36
C ALA A 223 8.42 16.24 0.04
N ALA A 224 8.88 14.99 -0.17
CA ALA A 224 10.25 14.77 -0.59
C ALA A 224 10.52 15.58 -1.88
N PRO A 225 11.68 16.24 -2.02
CA PRO A 225 12.00 16.98 -3.22
C PRO A 225 11.94 16.01 -4.41
N GLU A 226 11.15 16.37 -5.42
CA GLU A 226 11.22 15.71 -6.72
C GLU A 226 12.67 15.82 -7.19
N ILE A 227 13.34 14.68 -7.32
CA ILE A 227 14.68 14.63 -7.89
C ILE A 227 14.49 14.99 -9.37
N GLY A 228 14.71 16.26 -9.68
CA GLY A 228 14.78 16.77 -11.03
C GLY A 228 15.85 15.98 -11.78
N THR A 229 15.42 15.24 -12.81
CA THR A 229 16.32 14.72 -13.83
C THR A 229 16.71 15.90 -14.71
N GLU A 230 17.93 16.39 -14.54
CA GLU A 230 18.66 17.09 -15.63
C GLU A 230 18.99 16.12 -16.75
#